data_AF-A0AAW2RH27-F1
#
_entry.id   AF-A0AAW2RH27-F1
#
_cell.length_a   1.000
_cell.length_b   1.000
_cell.length_c   1.000
_cell.angle_alpha   90.00
_cell.angle_beta   90.00
_cell.angle_gamma   90.00
#
_symmetry.space_group_name_H-M   'P 1'
#
loop_
_entity.id
_entity.type
_entity.pdbx_description
1 polymer ?
#
loop_
_entity_poly.entity_id
_entity_poly.type
_entity_poly.pdbx_seq_one_letter_code
_entity_poly.pdbx_strand_id
1 'polypeptide(L)'
;MESLTVNAPKSHNLLRIGYSLPPATVGSNPKRPTPHWLATYENKPLSLNKGKNTQFGNPGEENAYKKKMGSFGRAFYTVGFWIRETGQALDRLGSRLQGNYFFQEQLSRHRTLMNVFDKVPVVDKDAFVAPSASILGDVHVGRGSSIWYGCVLRGDVNSINIGSGTNIQDNSLVHVAKSNLSGKVLPILIGDNVTVGHSAVLHGCTVEDESFVGMGATLLDGVVVEKHAMVAAGALVRQNTRIPAGEVWGGNPARFLRKLTEGEIAFISQSAINYANLAQLHASENAKGFDKVEFEKVLRKKFSRRDEEYDSMLGVVRQTAPELVHSDNPKAA
;
A
#
# COMPACT_ATOMS: atom_id res chain seq x y z
N MET A 1 -47.11 10.43 40.73
CA MET A 1 -45.74 10.21 40.22
C MET A 1 -45.38 8.77 40.57
N GLU A 2 -45.82 7.85 39.72
CA GLU A 2 -45.64 6.40 39.91
C GLU A 2 -44.31 5.96 39.30
N SER A 3 -43.52 5.27 40.11
CA SER A 3 -42.26 4.63 39.71
C SER A 3 -42.55 3.33 38.96
N LEU A 4 -42.36 3.34 37.64
CA LEU A 4 -42.39 2.12 36.83
C LEU A 4 -41.06 1.38 36.95
N THR A 5 -41.10 0.25 37.65
CA THR A 5 -40.07 -0.79 37.66
C THR A 5 -40.16 -1.62 36.38
N VAL A 6 -39.06 -1.73 35.63
CA VAL A 6 -39.00 -2.56 34.42
C VAL A 6 -38.31 -3.88 34.73
N ASN A 7 -39.08 -4.96 34.66
CA ASN A 7 -38.63 -6.35 34.76
C ASN A 7 -37.87 -6.79 33.49
N ALA A 8 -36.79 -7.54 33.68
CA ALA A 8 -36.04 -8.22 32.62
C ALA A 8 -36.69 -9.55 32.20
N PRO A 9 -36.72 -9.92 30.90
CA PRO A 9 -36.97 -11.29 30.48
C PRO A 9 -35.69 -12.02 30.04
N LYS A 10 -35.60 -13.29 30.47
CA LYS A 10 -34.59 -14.28 30.06
C LYS A 10 -35.00 -14.99 28.75
N SER A 11 -33.97 -15.48 28.06
CA SER A 11 -33.88 -16.68 27.20
C SER A 11 -34.18 -16.59 25.69
N HIS A 12 -33.08 -16.82 24.94
CA HIS A 12 -32.85 -17.60 23.72
C HIS A 12 -33.96 -17.87 22.69
N ASN A 13 -33.70 -17.44 21.45
CA ASN A 13 -33.92 -18.25 20.24
C ASN A 13 -32.99 -17.79 19.10
N LEU A 14 -31.91 -18.54 18.85
CA LEU A 14 -31.05 -18.40 17.68
C LEU A 14 -31.57 -19.34 16.59
N LEU A 15 -32.10 -18.76 15.50
CA LEU A 15 -32.44 -19.47 14.27
C LEU A 15 -31.17 -20.01 13.62
N ARG A 16 -31.04 -21.34 13.58
CA ARG A 16 -29.96 -22.08 12.93
C ARG A 16 -30.38 -22.36 11.48
N ILE A 17 -29.86 -21.61 10.52
CA ILE A 17 -30.01 -21.92 9.09
C ILE A 17 -28.94 -22.97 8.75
N GLY A 18 -29.37 -24.23 8.60
CA GLY A 18 -28.50 -25.33 8.18
C GLY A 18 -28.41 -25.40 6.66
N TYR A 19 -27.20 -25.27 6.10
CA TYR A 19 -26.90 -25.65 4.72
C TYR A 19 -26.32 -27.07 4.73
N SER A 20 -27.01 -28.03 4.10
CA SER A 20 -26.45 -29.36 3.82
C SER A 20 -25.73 -29.34 2.47
N LEU A 21 -24.42 -29.62 2.46
CA LEU A 21 -23.67 -29.87 1.23
C LEU A 21 -23.75 -31.37 0.87
N PRO A 22 -23.96 -31.75 -0.40
CA PRO A 22 -23.86 -33.13 -0.84
C PRO A 22 -22.39 -33.59 -0.95
N PRO A 23 -22.09 -34.89 -0.82
CA PRO A 23 -20.72 -35.39 -0.83
C PRO A 23 -20.11 -35.35 -2.24
N ALA A 24 -18.84 -34.93 -2.31
CA ALA A 24 -18.06 -34.81 -3.53
C ALA A 24 -17.72 -36.18 -4.12
N THR A 25 -18.04 -36.38 -5.40
CA THR A 25 -17.57 -37.51 -6.21
C THR A 25 -16.17 -37.24 -6.74
N VAL A 26 -15.26 -38.19 -6.52
CA VAL A 26 -13.87 -38.17 -6.99
C VAL A 26 -13.85 -38.52 -8.48
N GLY A 27 -13.43 -37.57 -9.32
CA GLY A 27 -13.23 -37.77 -10.76
C GLY A 27 -11.79 -37.42 -11.16
N SER A 28 -11.06 -38.42 -11.64
CA SER A 28 -9.68 -38.33 -12.17
C SER A 28 -9.66 -37.90 -13.64
N ASN A 29 -8.88 -36.88 -14.04
CA ASN A 29 -8.04 -36.85 -15.26
C ASN A 29 -7.18 -35.55 -15.39
N PRO A 30 -6.24 -35.39 -16.37
CA PRO A 30 -4.80 -35.59 -16.20
C PRO A 30 -3.96 -34.29 -16.29
N LYS A 31 -2.68 -34.43 -15.89
CA LYS A 31 -1.61 -33.43 -15.81
C LYS A 31 -1.44 -32.59 -17.09
N ARG A 32 -1.44 -31.26 -16.97
CA ARG A 32 -0.79 -30.33 -17.90
C ARG A 32 0.56 -29.87 -17.33
N PRO A 33 1.61 -29.72 -18.15
CA PRO A 33 2.94 -29.34 -17.66
C PRO A 33 2.98 -27.84 -17.33
N THR A 34 3.50 -27.51 -16.15
CA THR A 34 3.81 -26.15 -15.70
C THR A 34 5.04 -25.59 -16.42
N PRO A 35 5.04 -24.36 -16.95
CA PRO A 35 6.22 -23.73 -17.54
C PRO A 35 7.29 -23.38 -16.49
N HIS A 36 8.55 -23.45 -16.89
CA HIS A 36 9.74 -23.58 -16.05
C HIS A 36 10.26 -22.27 -15.41
N TRP A 37 9.43 -21.24 -15.23
CA TRP A 37 9.83 -19.93 -14.65
C TRP A 37 9.09 -19.55 -13.36
N LEU A 38 8.59 -20.54 -12.62
CA LEU A 38 8.21 -20.37 -11.21
C LEU A 38 9.49 -20.20 -10.36
N ALA A 39 10.01 -18.96 -10.30
CA ALA A 39 10.92 -18.56 -9.26
C ALA A 39 10.14 -18.62 -7.93
N THR A 40 10.49 -19.63 -7.14
CA THR A 40 9.88 -20.03 -5.87
C THR A 40 9.91 -18.90 -4.83
N TYR A 41 8.81 -18.18 -4.66
CA TYR A 41 8.42 -17.70 -3.34
C TYR A 41 7.75 -18.87 -2.61
N GLU A 42 8.57 -19.66 -1.93
CA GLU A 42 8.11 -20.77 -1.09
C GLU A 42 7.28 -20.19 0.08
N ASN A 43 5.95 -20.15 -0.09
CA ASN A 43 5.02 -19.93 1.00
C ASN A 43 5.03 -21.17 1.91
N LYS A 44 5.95 -21.21 2.88
CA LYS A 44 5.87 -22.19 3.96
C LYS A 44 4.63 -21.89 4.81
N PRO A 45 3.74 -22.87 5.05
CA PRO A 45 2.60 -22.68 5.93
C PRO A 45 3.11 -22.40 7.34
N LEU A 46 2.67 -21.28 7.92
CA LEU A 46 2.86 -20.95 9.32
C LEU A 46 2.14 -22.00 10.18
N SER A 47 2.87 -23.01 10.63
CA SER A 47 2.45 -23.86 11.74
C SER A 47 2.19 -22.95 12.94
N LEU A 48 1.00 -23.05 13.54
CA LEU A 48 0.69 -22.39 14.82
C LEU A 48 1.75 -22.76 15.87
N ASN A 49 2.72 -21.87 16.10
CA ASN A 49 3.59 -21.93 17.26
C ASN A 49 2.84 -21.28 18.41
N LYS A 50 2.16 -22.11 19.22
CA LYS A 50 1.73 -21.71 20.56
C LYS A 50 2.99 -21.30 21.34
N GLY A 51 3.03 -20.03 21.75
CA GLY A 51 3.93 -19.52 22.79
C GLY A 51 5.43 -19.78 22.58
N LYS A 52 6.11 -18.91 21.81
CA LYS A 52 7.56 -18.74 21.96
C LYS A 52 7.84 -17.28 22.28
N ASN A 53 8.41 -17.06 23.46
CA ASN A 53 9.06 -15.82 23.86
C ASN A 53 9.96 -15.32 22.73
N THR A 54 9.99 -14.00 22.55
CA THR A 54 10.95 -13.28 21.72
C THR A 54 12.37 -13.50 22.24
N GLN A 55 12.97 -14.65 21.93
CA GLN A 55 14.42 -14.81 21.91
C GLN A 55 14.92 -14.24 20.59
N PHE A 56 15.42 -13.01 20.64
CA PHE A 56 16.24 -12.47 19.56
C PHE A 56 17.64 -13.08 19.68
N GLY A 57 18.04 -13.82 18.65
CA GLY A 57 19.33 -14.47 18.52
C GLY A 57 19.21 -15.97 18.37
N ASN A 58 19.64 -16.52 17.23
CA ASN A 58 19.90 -17.95 17.14
C ASN A 58 21.05 -18.28 18.12
N PRO A 59 20.94 -19.28 19.00
CA PRO A 59 22.00 -19.60 19.96
C PRO A 59 23.37 -19.89 19.31
N GLY A 60 23.39 -20.23 18.02
CA GLY A 60 24.60 -20.37 17.21
C GLY A 60 25.32 -19.05 16.87
N GLU A 61 24.60 -17.93 16.72
CA GLU A 61 25.17 -16.61 16.37
C GLU A 61 25.77 -15.91 17.59
N GLU A 62 25.16 -16.08 18.76
CA GLU A 62 25.64 -15.53 20.03
C GLU A 62 27.02 -16.12 20.41
N ASN A 63 27.22 -17.41 20.13
CA ASN A 63 28.49 -18.10 20.36
C ASN A 63 29.60 -17.65 19.40
N ALA A 64 29.26 -17.24 18.17
CA ALA A 64 30.22 -16.73 17.20
C ALA A 64 30.72 -15.31 17.56
N TYR A 65 29.84 -14.44 18.05
CA TYR A 65 30.19 -13.07 18.48
C TYR A 65 31.06 -13.06 19.74
N LYS A 66 30.74 -13.89 20.75
CA LYS A 66 31.55 -14.03 21.96
C LYS A 66 32.98 -14.49 21.64
N LYS A 67 33.16 -15.38 20.65
CA LYS A 67 34.48 -15.94 20.28
C LYS A 67 35.45 -14.91 19.70
N LYS A 68 34.96 -13.83 19.06
CA LYS A 68 35.77 -12.73 18.47
C LYS A 68 36.05 -11.55 19.42
N MET A 69 35.38 -11.44 20.56
CA MET A 69 35.60 -10.37 21.54
C MET A 69 36.77 -10.68 22.50
N GLY A 70 37.61 -9.67 22.75
CA GLY A 70 38.60 -9.71 23.83
C GLY A 70 37.95 -9.82 25.22
N SER A 71 38.74 -10.25 26.21
CA SER A 71 38.26 -10.51 27.59
C SER A 71 37.48 -9.33 28.19
N PHE A 72 37.99 -8.11 27.99
CA PHE A 72 37.35 -6.88 28.45
C PHE A 72 35.98 -6.64 27.78
N GLY A 73 35.87 -6.84 26.47
CA GLY A 73 34.61 -6.69 25.73
C GLY A 73 33.52 -7.68 26.19
N ARG A 74 33.90 -8.91 26.54
CA ARG A 74 32.98 -9.91 27.10
C ARG A 74 32.46 -9.50 28.48
N ALA A 75 33.32 -8.93 29.33
CA ALA A 75 32.91 -8.44 30.64
C ALA A 75 31.86 -7.33 30.52
N PHE A 76 32.09 -6.32 29.66
CA PHE A 76 31.13 -5.24 29.42
C PHE A 76 29.82 -5.73 28.80
N TYR A 77 29.88 -6.66 27.84
CA TYR A 77 28.68 -7.26 27.26
C TYR A 77 27.84 -7.97 28.32
N THR A 78 28.47 -8.72 29.22
CA THR A 78 27.78 -9.46 30.28
C THR A 78 27.09 -8.52 31.27
N VAL A 79 27.79 -7.46 31.69
CA VAL A 79 27.21 -6.41 32.54
C VAL A 79 26.03 -5.74 31.83
N GLY A 80 26.19 -5.37 30.55
CA GLY A 80 25.11 -4.76 29.75
C GLY A 80 23.89 -5.68 29.60
N PHE A 81 24.12 -6.98 29.43
CA PHE A 81 23.05 -7.98 29.38
C PHE A 81 22.27 -8.05 30.70
N TRP A 82 22.94 -8.07 31.86
CA TRP A 82 22.27 -8.05 33.16
C TRP A 82 21.45 -6.79 33.38
N ILE A 83 21.98 -5.63 32.99
CA ILE A 83 21.25 -4.35 33.06
C ILE A 83 20.00 -4.39 32.18
N ARG A 84 20.12 -4.90 30.94
CA ARG A 84 18.98 -5.06 30.02
C ARG A 84 17.90 -5.96 30.60
N GLU A 85 18.27 -7.13 31.12
CA GLU A 85 17.32 -8.08 31.72
C GLU A 85 16.61 -7.48 32.95
N THR A 86 17.36 -6.76 33.80
CA THR A 86 16.79 -6.04 34.94
C THR A 86 15.80 -4.97 34.48
N GLY A 87 16.15 -4.19 33.45
CA GLY A 87 15.25 -3.18 32.87
C GLY A 87 13.95 -3.80 32.31
N GLN A 88 14.05 -4.93 31.60
CA GLN A 88 12.88 -5.66 31.11
C GLN A 88 12.02 -6.25 32.23
N ALA A 89 12.61 -6.61 33.37
CA ALA A 89 11.87 -7.07 34.54
C ALA A 89 11.12 -5.92 35.22
N LEU A 90 11.73 -4.74 35.32
CA LEU A 90 11.10 -3.52 35.83
C LEU A 90 9.94 -3.06 34.94
N ASP A 91 10.11 -3.09 33.62
CA ASP A 91 9.04 -2.77 32.65
C ASP A 91 7.84 -3.71 32.82
N ARG A 92 8.08 -5.03 32.88
CA ARG A 92 7.04 -6.04 33.14
C ARG A 92 6.34 -5.83 34.49
N LEU A 93 7.07 -5.45 35.53
CA LEU A 93 6.48 -5.12 36.83
C LEU A 93 5.61 -3.86 36.72
N GLY A 94 6.09 -2.83 36.03
CA GLY A 94 5.33 -1.60 35.76
C GLY A 94 4.03 -1.87 35.01
N SER A 95 4.06 -2.66 33.94
CA SER A 95 2.86 -3.07 33.20
C SER A 95 1.89 -3.86 34.09
N ARG A 96 2.40 -4.76 34.94
CA ARG A 96 1.58 -5.52 35.90
C ARG A 96 0.91 -4.61 36.94
N LEU A 97 1.61 -3.60 37.44
CA LEU A 97 1.07 -2.63 38.39
C LEU A 97 -0.05 -1.77 37.75
N GLN A 98 0.03 -1.52 36.44
CA GLN A 98 -1.03 -0.84 35.67
C GLN A 98 -2.26 -1.73 35.39
N GLY A 99 -2.21 -3.04 35.71
CA GLY A 99 -3.35 -3.95 35.59
C GLY A 99 -3.80 -4.17 34.15
N ASN A 100 -5.03 -3.79 33.81
CA ASN A 100 -5.60 -3.92 32.46
C ASN A 100 -5.47 -2.64 31.61
N TYR A 101 -4.85 -1.59 32.16
CA TYR A 101 -4.74 -0.29 31.49
C TYR A 101 -3.41 -0.11 30.75
N PHE A 102 -2.48 -1.06 30.85
CA PHE A 102 -1.23 -0.97 30.08
C PHE A 102 -1.49 -1.24 28.60
N PHE A 103 -0.85 -0.47 27.74
CA PHE A 103 -0.87 -0.66 26.30
C PHE A 103 0.40 -1.39 25.88
N GLN A 104 0.25 -2.57 25.26
CA GLN A 104 1.36 -3.27 24.64
C GLN A 104 1.33 -2.99 23.13
N GLU A 105 2.38 -2.32 22.65
CA GLU A 105 2.57 -2.11 21.23
C GLU A 105 2.73 -3.45 20.51
N GLN A 106 1.90 -3.67 19.49
CA GLN A 106 2.02 -4.81 18.60
C GLN A 106 2.71 -4.36 17.32
N LEU A 107 3.65 -5.18 16.84
CA LEU A 107 4.21 -5.00 15.51
C LEU A 107 3.09 -5.00 14.46
N SER A 108 3.27 -4.21 13.40
CA SER A 108 2.30 -4.12 12.32
C SER A 108 2.02 -5.51 11.76
N ARG A 109 0.73 -5.88 11.73
CA ARG A 109 0.22 -7.10 11.08
C ARG A 109 -0.31 -6.83 9.67
N HIS A 110 -0.16 -5.58 9.22
CA HIS A 110 -0.54 -5.18 7.88
C HIS A 110 0.27 -5.96 6.85
N ARG A 111 -0.39 -6.32 5.75
CA ARG A 111 0.24 -6.98 4.61
C ARG A 111 -0.10 -6.17 3.37
N THR A 112 0.93 -5.76 2.65
CA THR A 112 0.78 -4.96 1.42
C THR A 112 0.13 -5.75 0.30
N LEU A 113 0.52 -7.03 0.12
CA LEU A 113 -0.08 -7.95 -0.84
C LEU A 113 -0.76 -9.10 -0.10
N MET A 114 -2.01 -9.40 -0.43
CA MET A 114 -2.80 -10.43 0.25
C MET A 114 -3.59 -11.29 -0.72
N ASN A 115 -3.37 -12.60 -0.64
CA ASN A 115 -4.16 -13.57 -1.36
C ASN A 115 -5.55 -13.68 -0.73
N VAL A 116 -6.57 -13.84 -1.57
CA VAL A 116 -7.94 -14.12 -1.14
C VAL A 116 -8.45 -15.30 -1.96
N PHE A 117 -8.88 -16.36 -1.28
CA PHE A 117 -9.16 -17.66 -1.89
C PHE A 117 -7.94 -18.19 -2.67
N ASP A 118 -8.13 -18.55 -3.94
CA ASP A 118 -7.13 -19.01 -4.90
C ASP A 118 -6.49 -17.86 -5.71
N LYS A 119 -6.88 -16.61 -5.44
CA LYS A 119 -6.46 -15.44 -6.20
C LYS A 119 -5.30 -14.71 -5.54
N VAL A 120 -4.31 -14.34 -6.36
CA VAL A 120 -3.05 -13.72 -5.94
C VAL A 120 -2.88 -12.40 -6.71
N PRO A 121 -2.62 -11.27 -6.02
CA PRO A 121 -2.26 -10.04 -6.70
C PRO A 121 -0.98 -10.21 -7.53
N VAL A 122 -1.02 -9.81 -8.79
CA VAL A 122 0.10 -9.81 -9.71
C VAL A 122 0.55 -8.37 -9.94
N VAL A 123 1.75 -8.05 -9.51
CA VAL A 123 2.32 -6.70 -9.62
C VAL A 123 3.60 -6.78 -10.45
N ASP A 124 3.71 -5.95 -11.48
CA ASP A 124 4.93 -5.86 -12.29
C ASP A 124 6.14 -5.42 -11.45
N LYS A 125 7.33 -5.89 -11.83
CA LYS A 125 8.59 -5.59 -11.12
C LYS A 125 8.95 -4.09 -11.12
N ASP A 126 8.56 -3.36 -12.16
CA ASP A 126 8.84 -1.93 -12.31
C ASP A 126 7.73 -1.06 -11.69
N ALA A 127 6.67 -1.69 -11.15
CA ALA A 127 5.59 -0.97 -10.48
C ALA A 127 5.95 -0.66 -9.01
N PHE A 128 5.59 0.53 -8.55
CA PHE A 128 5.74 0.92 -7.15
C PHE A 128 4.47 0.59 -6.36
N VAL A 129 4.63 -0.06 -5.21
CA VAL A 129 3.54 -0.22 -4.24
C VAL A 129 4.01 0.31 -2.90
N ALA A 130 3.31 1.32 -2.39
CA ALA A 130 3.61 1.91 -1.10
C ALA A 130 3.42 0.88 0.04
N PRO A 131 4.30 0.87 1.07
CA PRO A 131 4.20 -0.10 2.16
C PRO A 131 2.85 -0.07 2.91
N SER A 132 2.19 1.08 2.97
CA SER A 132 0.88 1.25 3.61
C SER A 132 -0.32 0.92 2.72
N ALA A 133 -0.11 0.66 1.43
CA ALA A 133 -1.18 0.25 0.53
C ALA A 133 -1.59 -1.20 0.81
N SER A 134 -2.84 -1.56 0.53
CA SER A 134 -3.37 -2.92 0.66
C SER A 134 -3.95 -3.38 -0.67
N ILE A 135 -3.30 -4.36 -1.29
CA ILE A 135 -3.74 -4.96 -2.56
C ILE A 135 -4.13 -6.41 -2.29
N LEU A 136 -5.36 -6.77 -2.61
CA LEU A 136 -5.89 -8.09 -2.25
C LEU A 136 -6.78 -8.70 -3.32
N GLY A 137 -6.71 -10.03 -3.45
CA GLY A 137 -7.50 -10.81 -4.40
C GLY A 137 -6.97 -10.74 -5.84
N ASP A 138 -7.88 -10.64 -6.80
CA ASP A 138 -7.63 -10.63 -8.24
C ASP A 138 -7.25 -9.24 -8.75
N VAL A 139 -5.99 -8.86 -8.54
CA VAL A 139 -5.49 -7.54 -8.93
C VAL A 139 -4.27 -7.70 -9.82
N HIS A 140 -4.32 -7.08 -11.00
CA HIS A 140 -3.19 -7.00 -11.92
C HIS A 140 -2.74 -5.55 -12.03
N VAL A 141 -1.45 -5.31 -11.74
CA VAL A 141 -0.83 -3.97 -11.84
C VAL A 141 0.24 -4.00 -12.92
N GLY A 142 0.00 -3.23 -13.98
CA GLY A 142 0.88 -3.12 -15.14
C GLY A 142 2.23 -2.45 -14.86
N ARG A 143 3.10 -2.48 -15.88
CA ARG A 143 4.48 -2.01 -15.79
C ARG A 143 4.55 -0.50 -15.54
N GLY A 144 5.44 -0.09 -14.64
CA GLY A 144 5.69 1.33 -14.35
C GLY A 144 4.52 2.05 -13.67
N SER A 145 3.48 1.31 -13.29
CA SER A 145 2.34 1.85 -12.55
C SER A 145 2.69 2.03 -11.07
N SER A 146 1.95 2.89 -10.37
CA SER A 146 2.23 3.21 -8.98
C SER A 146 0.98 3.23 -8.12
N ILE A 147 1.02 2.52 -6.99
CA ILE A 147 -0.03 2.47 -5.97
C ILE A 147 0.49 3.18 -4.73
N TRP A 148 -0.06 4.35 -4.45
CA TRP A 148 0.46 5.30 -3.47
C TRP A 148 -0.06 5.02 -2.05
N TYR A 149 0.36 5.84 -1.08
CA TYR A 149 0.23 5.53 0.34
C TYR A 149 -1.24 5.43 0.78
N GLY A 150 -1.57 4.42 1.57
CA GLY A 150 -2.92 4.21 2.12
C GLY A 150 -3.97 3.74 1.11
N CYS A 151 -3.60 3.45 -0.15
CA CYS A 151 -4.54 2.92 -1.13
C CYS A 151 -5.07 1.54 -0.75
N VAL A 152 -6.31 1.25 -1.11
CA VAL A 152 -6.93 -0.08 -0.93
C VAL A 152 -7.50 -0.57 -2.25
N LEU A 153 -6.92 -1.63 -2.79
CA LEU A 153 -7.35 -2.30 -4.02
C LEU A 153 -7.93 -3.67 -3.65
N ARG A 154 -9.26 -3.77 -3.66
CA ARG A 154 -10.01 -4.95 -3.21
C ARG A 154 -10.62 -5.70 -4.40
N GLY A 155 -9.89 -6.67 -4.95
CA GLY A 155 -10.32 -7.54 -6.05
C GLY A 155 -10.85 -8.91 -5.59
N ASP A 156 -11.60 -8.97 -4.48
CA ASP A 156 -12.03 -10.24 -3.90
C ASP A 156 -13.27 -10.86 -4.58
N VAL A 157 -14.23 -10.03 -5.01
CA VAL A 157 -15.45 -10.50 -5.69
C VAL A 157 -15.35 -10.49 -7.22
N ASN A 158 -14.40 -9.75 -7.80
CA ASN A 158 -14.14 -9.68 -9.23
C ASN A 158 -12.71 -9.18 -9.51
N SER A 159 -12.30 -9.05 -10.77
CA SER A 159 -10.95 -8.60 -11.13
C SER A 159 -10.80 -7.09 -11.20
N ILE A 160 -9.62 -6.61 -10.79
CA ILE A 160 -9.11 -5.26 -11.00
C ILE A 160 -7.90 -5.38 -11.93
N ASN A 161 -7.96 -4.73 -13.09
CA ASN A 161 -6.84 -4.66 -14.03
C ASN A 161 -6.42 -3.21 -14.19
N ILE A 162 -5.16 -2.94 -13.91
CA ILE A 162 -4.53 -1.62 -14.04
C ILE A 162 -3.48 -1.72 -15.12
N GLY A 163 -3.58 -0.86 -16.12
CA GLY A 163 -2.64 -0.73 -17.22
C GLY A 163 -1.25 -0.27 -16.79
N SER A 164 -0.42 0.05 -17.77
CA SER A 164 0.97 0.48 -17.60
C SER A 164 1.05 2.00 -17.42
N GLY A 165 2.03 2.48 -16.64
CA GLY A 165 2.25 3.92 -16.40
C GLY A 165 1.11 4.62 -15.63
N THR A 166 0.18 3.86 -15.06
CA THR A 166 -0.98 4.38 -14.33
C THR A 166 -0.65 4.64 -12.88
N ASN A 167 -1.11 5.76 -12.33
CA ASN A 167 -0.90 6.10 -10.92
C ASN A 167 -2.24 6.17 -10.16
N ILE A 168 -2.32 5.43 -9.05
CA ILE A 168 -3.42 5.45 -8.09
C ILE A 168 -2.92 6.15 -6.83
N GLN A 169 -3.27 7.43 -6.70
CA GLN A 169 -2.73 8.32 -5.68
C GLN A 169 -3.35 8.08 -4.30
N ASP A 170 -2.74 8.69 -3.29
CA ASP A 170 -2.89 8.35 -1.88
C ASP A 170 -4.34 8.21 -1.40
N ASN A 171 -4.57 7.24 -0.52
CA ASN A 171 -5.86 6.93 0.10
C ASN A 171 -7.01 6.63 -0.86
N SER A 172 -6.72 6.36 -2.14
CA SER A 172 -7.75 5.94 -3.10
C SER A 172 -8.23 4.52 -2.83
N LEU A 173 -9.52 4.29 -3.06
CA LEU A 173 -10.17 2.99 -2.89
C LEU A 173 -10.66 2.48 -4.24
N VAL A 174 -10.26 1.26 -4.56
CA VAL A 174 -10.65 0.56 -5.79
C VAL A 174 -11.32 -0.74 -5.38
N HIS A 175 -12.62 -0.86 -5.64
CA HIS A 175 -13.40 -2.03 -5.25
C HIS A 175 -14.37 -2.42 -6.37
N VAL A 176 -14.68 -3.70 -6.47
CA VAL A 176 -15.48 -4.26 -7.57
C VAL A 176 -16.82 -4.76 -7.08
N ALA A 177 -17.88 -4.55 -7.86
CA ALA A 177 -19.16 -5.20 -7.63
C ALA A 177 -19.12 -6.65 -8.12
N LYS A 178 -19.74 -7.58 -7.37
CA LYS A 178 -19.91 -8.98 -7.82
C LYS A 178 -20.76 -9.04 -9.10
N SER A 179 -21.86 -8.29 -9.11
CA SER A 179 -22.77 -8.10 -10.22
C SER A 179 -23.57 -6.84 -9.98
N ASN A 180 -23.96 -6.10 -11.02
CA ASN A 180 -24.89 -5.00 -10.87
C ASN A 180 -26.34 -5.48 -10.72
N LEU A 181 -27.29 -4.55 -10.54
CA LEU A 181 -28.74 -4.82 -10.47
C LEU A 181 -29.28 -5.59 -11.68
N SER A 182 -28.61 -5.51 -12.83
CA SER A 182 -28.96 -6.20 -14.07
C SER A 182 -28.27 -7.56 -14.24
N GLY A 183 -27.52 -8.03 -13.23
CA GLY A 183 -26.78 -9.29 -13.26
C GLY A 183 -25.48 -9.25 -14.09
N LYS A 184 -25.07 -8.08 -14.60
CA LYS A 184 -23.83 -7.92 -15.36
C LYS A 184 -22.64 -7.89 -14.41
N VAL A 185 -21.63 -8.68 -14.74
CA VAL A 185 -20.31 -8.68 -14.08
C VAL A 185 -19.57 -7.41 -14.48
N LEU A 186 -19.13 -6.63 -13.50
CA LEU A 186 -18.44 -5.36 -13.73
C LEU A 186 -17.03 -5.43 -13.10
N PRO A 187 -16.02 -5.86 -13.87
CA PRO A 187 -14.63 -5.74 -13.41
C PRO A 187 -14.24 -4.26 -13.39
N ILE A 188 -13.16 -3.94 -12.68
CA ILE A 188 -12.50 -2.65 -12.86
C ILE A 188 -11.41 -2.80 -13.91
N LEU A 189 -11.47 -1.94 -14.92
CA LEU A 189 -10.49 -1.84 -15.98
C LEU A 189 -9.97 -0.40 -15.98
N ILE A 190 -8.72 -0.22 -15.61
CA ILE A 190 -8.03 1.07 -15.68
C ILE A 190 -6.96 0.93 -16.75
N GLY A 191 -7.01 1.78 -17.77
CA GLY A 191 -6.11 1.77 -18.91
C GLY A 191 -4.69 2.21 -18.59
N ASP A 192 -3.95 2.53 -19.64
CA ASP A 192 -2.57 2.99 -19.58
C ASP A 192 -2.49 4.50 -19.32
N ASN A 193 -1.45 4.94 -18.61
CA ASN A 193 -1.17 6.36 -18.31
C ASN A 193 -2.35 7.11 -17.67
N VAL A 194 -3.18 6.40 -16.90
CA VAL A 194 -4.30 7.01 -16.17
C VAL A 194 -3.78 7.63 -14.89
N THR A 195 -4.27 8.82 -14.56
CA THR A 195 -4.01 9.48 -13.28
C THR A 195 -5.27 9.46 -12.42
N VAL A 196 -5.24 8.70 -11.33
CA VAL A 196 -6.32 8.65 -10.33
C VAL A 196 -5.87 9.41 -9.09
N GLY A 197 -6.50 10.56 -8.86
CA GLY A 197 -6.19 11.50 -7.79
C GLY A 197 -6.50 10.99 -6.39
N HIS A 198 -5.91 11.64 -5.39
CA HIS A 198 -6.03 11.25 -3.98
C HIS A 198 -7.46 11.03 -3.51
N SER A 199 -7.68 10.03 -2.66
CA SER A 199 -8.98 9.71 -2.06
C SER A 199 -10.10 9.48 -3.08
N ALA A 200 -9.77 9.11 -4.33
CA ALA A 200 -10.76 8.74 -5.30
C ALA A 200 -11.36 7.37 -4.95
N VAL A 201 -12.65 7.19 -5.21
CA VAL A 201 -13.37 5.94 -4.99
C VAL A 201 -13.83 5.41 -6.35
N LEU A 202 -13.22 4.31 -6.78
CA LEU A 202 -13.55 3.62 -8.01
C LEU A 202 -14.32 2.34 -7.68
N HIS A 203 -15.57 2.27 -8.16
CA HIS A 203 -16.43 1.12 -7.95
C HIS A 203 -16.99 0.56 -9.27
N GLY A 204 -16.52 -0.62 -9.67
CA GLY A 204 -17.03 -1.35 -10.85
C GLY A 204 -17.03 -0.55 -12.17
N CYS A 205 -16.00 0.26 -12.42
CA CYS A 205 -15.91 1.17 -13.55
C CYS A 205 -14.82 0.80 -14.57
N THR A 206 -14.91 1.38 -15.77
CA THR A 206 -13.87 1.35 -16.80
C THR A 206 -13.34 2.76 -17.00
N VAL A 207 -12.03 2.93 -16.89
CA VAL A 207 -11.33 4.18 -17.14
C VAL A 207 -10.32 3.90 -18.25
N GLU A 208 -10.53 4.48 -19.42
CA GLU A 208 -9.69 4.26 -20.60
C GLU A 208 -8.37 5.03 -20.50
N ASP A 209 -7.46 4.75 -21.42
CA ASP A 209 -6.10 5.28 -21.44
C ASP A 209 -6.05 6.80 -21.39
N GLU A 210 -5.01 7.34 -20.75
CA GLU A 210 -4.72 8.78 -20.69
C GLU A 210 -5.90 9.61 -20.16
N SER A 211 -6.70 9.01 -19.27
CA SER A 211 -7.79 9.67 -18.57
C SER A 211 -7.35 10.22 -17.21
N PHE A 212 -8.11 11.17 -16.68
CA PHE A 212 -7.83 11.81 -15.40
C PHE A 212 -9.04 11.72 -14.47
N VAL A 213 -8.85 11.15 -13.28
CA VAL A 213 -9.84 11.12 -12.21
C VAL A 213 -9.36 12.04 -11.10
N GLY A 214 -10.09 13.12 -10.85
CA GLY A 214 -9.74 14.13 -9.87
C GLY A 214 -9.79 13.63 -8.43
N MET A 215 -9.10 14.37 -7.55
CA MET A 215 -9.04 14.08 -6.12
C MET A 215 -10.44 14.02 -5.51
N GLY A 216 -10.70 13.02 -4.67
CA GLY A 216 -11.99 12.82 -4.00
C GLY A 216 -13.16 12.50 -4.92
N ALA A 217 -12.91 12.24 -6.22
CA ALA A 217 -13.97 11.85 -7.13
C ALA A 217 -14.47 10.42 -6.82
N THR A 218 -15.76 10.20 -7.01
CA THR A 218 -16.42 8.90 -6.81
C THR A 218 -17.05 8.43 -8.11
N LEU A 219 -16.62 7.27 -8.60
CA LEU A 219 -17.11 6.60 -9.80
C LEU A 219 -17.94 5.39 -9.37
N LEU A 220 -19.23 5.37 -9.72
CA LEU A 220 -20.13 4.26 -9.42
C LEU A 220 -20.15 3.19 -10.53
N ASP A 221 -20.90 2.12 -10.27
CA ASP A 221 -20.99 0.93 -11.12
C ASP A 221 -21.26 1.22 -12.59
N GLY A 222 -20.45 0.64 -13.47
CA GLY A 222 -20.65 0.67 -14.91
C GLY A 222 -20.29 2.01 -15.55
N VAL A 223 -19.70 2.95 -14.78
CA VAL A 223 -19.18 4.18 -15.36
C VAL A 223 -18.07 3.85 -16.36
N VAL A 224 -18.09 4.53 -17.50
CA VAL A 224 -17.02 4.50 -18.50
C VAL A 224 -16.48 5.91 -18.65
N VAL A 225 -15.20 6.09 -18.35
CA VAL A 225 -14.44 7.32 -18.62
C VAL A 225 -13.63 7.07 -19.86
N GLU A 226 -13.98 7.71 -20.97
CA GLU A 226 -13.32 7.48 -22.25
C GLU A 226 -11.95 8.15 -22.32
N LYS A 227 -11.15 7.76 -23.32
CA LYS A 227 -9.80 8.29 -23.54
C LYS A 227 -9.77 9.81 -23.51
N HIS A 228 -8.78 10.37 -22.81
CA HIS A 228 -8.63 11.81 -22.59
C HIS A 228 -9.88 12.46 -21.96
N ALA A 229 -10.69 11.75 -21.17
CA ALA A 229 -11.73 12.39 -20.37
C ALA A 229 -11.19 12.74 -18.98
N MET A 230 -11.77 13.79 -18.40
CA MET A 230 -11.41 14.27 -17.07
C MET A 230 -12.63 14.33 -16.15
N VAL A 231 -12.53 13.67 -15.01
CA VAL A 231 -13.46 13.82 -13.89
C VAL A 231 -12.87 14.83 -12.92
N ALA A 232 -13.57 15.92 -12.67
CA ALA A 232 -13.11 16.97 -11.76
C ALA A 232 -13.07 16.49 -10.30
N ALA A 233 -12.33 17.21 -9.47
CA ALA A 233 -12.24 16.92 -8.04
C ALA A 233 -13.63 16.92 -7.36
N GLY A 234 -13.83 15.98 -6.43
CA GLY A 234 -15.07 15.82 -5.67
C GLY A 234 -16.31 15.44 -6.49
N ALA A 235 -16.17 15.11 -7.77
CA ALA A 235 -17.30 14.75 -8.61
C ALA A 235 -17.88 13.38 -8.22
N LEU A 236 -19.21 13.24 -8.26
CA LEU A 236 -19.89 11.96 -8.09
C LEU A 236 -20.52 11.54 -9.42
N VAL A 237 -19.91 10.57 -10.09
CA VAL A 237 -20.39 10.06 -11.37
C VAL A 237 -21.34 8.89 -11.11
N ARG A 238 -22.57 9.02 -11.60
CA ARG A 238 -23.64 8.03 -11.35
C ARG A 238 -23.43 6.75 -12.16
N GLN A 239 -24.10 5.68 -11.75
CA GLN A 239 -24.02 4.37 -12.42
C GLN A 239 -24.29 4.48 -13.93
N ASN A 240 -23.57 3.67 -14.71
CA ASN A 240 -23.69 3.54 -16.17
C ASN A 240 -23.49 4.85 -16.95
N THR A 241 -22.95 5.89 -16.34
CA THR A 241 -22.63 7.13 -17.05
C THR A 241 -21.42 6.89 -17.95
N ARG A 242 -21.52 7.25 -19.22
CA ARG A 242 -20.40 7.31 -20.15
C ARG A 242 -19.95 8.76 -20.28
N ILE A 243 -18.73 9.04 -19.88
CA ILE A 243 -18.08 10.34 -20.01
C ILE A 243 -17.33 10.33 -21.35
N PRO A 244 -17.74 11.15 -22.33
CA PRO A 244 -17.13 11.15 -23.66
C PRO A 244 -15.68 11.62 -23.66
N ALA A 245 -14.92 11.17 -24.65
CA ALA A 245 -13.53 11.57 -24.87
C ALA A 245 -13.35 13.09 -24.95
N GLY A 246 -12.29 13.60 -24.33
CA GLY A 246 -11.95 15.02 -24.34
C GLY A 246 -12.89 15.91 -23.51
N GLU A 247 -13.74 15.35 -22.65
CA GLU A 247 -14.69 16.13 -21.83
C GLU A 247 -14.27 16.23 -20.36
N VAL A 248 -14.58 17.37 -19.75
CA VAL A 248 -14.47 17.60 -18.31
C VAL A 248 -15.85 17.50 -17.68
N TRP A 249 -16.01 16.59 -16.74
CA TRP A 249 -17.24 16.38 -15.99
C TRP A 249 -17.01 16.64 -14.50
N GLY A 250 -17.94 17.33 -13.84
CA GLY A 250 -17.80 17.67 -12.43
C GLY A 250 -19.13 17.85 -11.70
N GLY A 251 -19.06 17.93 -10.37
CA GLY A 251 -20.21 18.12 -9.49
C GLY A 251 -20.79 16.83 -8.92
N ASN A 252 -21.78 16.98 -8.03
CA ASN A 252 -22.54 15.88 -7.44
C ASN A 252 -24.03 16.19 -7.61
N PRO A 253 -24.71 15.59 -8.59
CA PRO A 253 -24.21 14.59 -9.55
C PRO A 253 -23.31 15.20 -10.65
N ALA A 254 -22.39 14.40 -11.18
CA ALA A 254 -21.48 14.85 -12.24
C ALA A 254 -22.24 15.25 -13.51
N ARG A 255 -21.84 16.37 -14.11
CA ARG A 255 -22.37 16.89 -15.38
C ARG A 255 -21.22 17.37 -16.24
N PHE A 256 -21.44 17.36 -17.55
CA PHE A 256 -20.55 18.03 -18.50
C PHE A 256 -20.37 19.50 -18.11
N LEU A 257 -19.12 19.94 -18.05
CA LEU A 257 -18.75 21.33 -17.79
C LEU A 257 -18.25 21.98 -19.08
N ARG A 258 -17.25 21.36 -19.70
CA ARG A 258 -16.59 21.87 -20.92
C ARG A 258 -15.74 20.78 -21.57
N LYS A 259 -15.23 21.06 -22.76
CA LYS A 259 -14.18 20.27 -23.40
C LYS A 259 -12.82 20.57 -22.76
N LEU A 260 -11.93 19.58 -22.78
CA LEU A 260 -10.52 19.77 -22.44
C LEU A 260 -9.84 20.62 -23.50
N THR A 261 -8.87 21.40 -23.04
CA THR A 261 -7.93 22.12 -23.89
C THR A 261 -6.76 21.21 -24.29
N GLU A 262 -6.07 21.52 -25.39
CA GLU A 262 -4.89 20.77 -25.83
C GLU A 262 -3.79 20.75 -24.75
N GLY A 263 -3.61 21.87 -24.04
CA GLY A 263 -2.66 21.97 -22.93
C GLY A 263 -2.98 21.03 -21.77
N GLU A 264 -4.27 20.82 -21.47
CA GLU A 264 -4.68 19.87 -20.43
C GLU A 264 -4.48 18.41 -20.87
N ILE A 265 -4.71 18.09 -22.14
CA ILE A 265 -4.44 16.74 -22.69
C ILE A 265 -2.94 16.43 -22.61
N ALA A 266 -2.09 17.39 -23.00
CA ALA A 266 -0.65 17.27 -22.86
C ALA A 266 -0.22 17.12 -21.39
N PHE A 267 -0.85 17.88 -20.48
CA PHE A 267 -0.59 17.78 -19.05
C PHE A 267 -0.93 16.40 -18.49
N ILE A 268 -2.04 15.76 -18.89
CA ILE A 268 -2.39 14.41 -18.42
C ILE A 268 -1.29 13.40 -18.77
N SER A 269 -0.80 13.46 -20.01
CA SER A 269 0.27 12.58 -20.49
C SER A 269 1.58 12.82 -19.73
N GLN A 270 1.94 14.09 -19.54
CA GLN A 270 3.14 14.47 -18.78
C GLN A 270 3.02 14.07 -17.29
N SER A 271 1.83 14.18 -16.70
CA SER A 271 1.56 13.81 -15.33
C SER A 271 1.85 12.33 -15.07
N ALA A 272 1.42 11.44 -15.99
CA ALA A 272 1.72 10.01 -15.90
C ALA A 272 3.24 9.73 -15.87
N ILE A 273 4.01 10.39 -16.75
CA ILE A 273 5.48 10.26 -16.81
C ILE A 273 6.11 10.77 -15.51
N ASN A 274 5.68 11.94 -15.03
CA ASN A 274 6.20 12.55 -13.81
C ASN A 274 5.97 11.64 -12.60
N TYR A 275 4.79 11.05 -12.48
CA TYR A 275 4.48 10.10 -11.40
C TYR A 275 5.24 8.79 -11.54
N ALA A 276 5.49 8.28 -12.75
CA ALA A 276 6.34 7.11 -12.95
C ALA A 276 7.78 7.38 -12.46
N ASN A 277 8.34 8.55 -12.74
CA ASN A 277 9.67 8.95 -12.26
C ASN A 277 9.70 9.09 -10.73
N LEU A 278 8.69 9.76 -10.15
CA LEU A 278 8.59 9.92 -8.70
C LEU A 278 8.41 8.57 -7.99
N ALA A 279 7.62 7.67 -8.57
CA ALA A 279 7.41 6.32 -8.07
C ALA A 279 8.73 5.53 -7.97
N GLN A 280 9.64 5.68 -8.93
CA GLN A 280 10.96 5.04 -8.87
C GLN A 280 11.80 5.55 -7.69
N LEU A 281 11.77 6.86 -7.43
CA LEU A 281 12.46 7.46 -6.28
C LEU A 281 11.91 6.89 -4.97
N HIS A 282 10.59 6.88 -4.81
CA HIS A 282 9.93 6.30 -3.65
C HIS A 282 10.21 4.80 -3.50
N ALA A 283 10.23 4.04 -4.60
CA ALA A 283 10.58 2.62 -4.57
C ALA A 283 12.00 2.42 -4.03
N SER A 284 12.96 3.22 -4.50
CA SER A 284 14.36 3.15 -4.05
C SER A 284 14.54 3.48 -2.57
N GLU A 285 13.74 4.42 -2.04
CA GLU A 285 13.77 4.83 -0.64
C GLU A 285 13.14 3.76 0.26
N ASN A 286 11.93 3.29 -0.10
CA ASN A 286 11.18 2.32 0.70
C ASN A 286 11.82 0.90 0.69
N ALA A 287 12.68 0.60 -0.27
CA ALA A 287 13.41 -0.67 -0.33
C ALA A 287 14.67 -0.72 0.57
N LYS A 288 15.05 0.38 1.24
CA LYS A 288 16.27 0.42 2.06
C LYS A 288 16.11 -0.40 3.35
N GLY A 289 17.13 -1.19 3.67
CA GLY A 289 17.25 -1.86 4.97
C GLY A 289 17.65 -0.91 6.10
N PHE A 290 17.42 -1.33 7.34
CA PHE A 290 17.65 -0.54 8.55
C PHE A 290 19.06 0.06 8.63
N ASP A 291 20.11 -0.73 8.42
CA ASP A 291 21.50 -0.28 8.53
C ASP A 291 21.82 0.85 7.54
N LYS A 292 21.29 0.75 6.31
CA LYS A 292 21.47 1.77 5.27
C LYS A 292 20.75 3.06 5.65
N VAL A 293 19.53 2.96 6.18
CA VAL A 293 18.76 4.12 6.66
C VAL A 293 19.50 4.82 7.81
N GLU A 294 19.98 4.08 8.81
CA GLU A 294 20.73 4.67 9.92
C GLU A 294 22.06 5.28 9.48
N PHE A 295 22.78 4.65 8.54
CA PHE A 295 23.99 5.21 7.97
C PHE A 295 23.72 6.52 7.22
N GLU A 296 22.72 6.56 6.34
CA GLU A 296 22.33 7.77 5.61
C GLU A 296 21.89 8.89 6.55
N LYS A 297 21.17 8.57 7.62
CA LYS A 297 20.78 9.53 8.67
C LYS A 297 21.99 10.14 9.38
N VAL A 298 23.00 9.32 9.72
CA VAL A 298 24.26 9.82 10.30
C VAL A 298 25.01 10.71 9.31
N LEU A 299 25.07 10.33 8.03
CA LEU A 299 25.66 11.16 6.98
C LEU A 299 24.94 12.50 6.85
N ARG A 300 23.61 12.50 6.73
CA ARG A 300 22.80 13.73 6.65
C ARG A 300 23.09 14.64 7.84
N LYS A 301 23.14 14.11 9.07
CA LYS A 301 23.48 14.87 10.28
C LYS A 301 24.92 15.41 10.28
N LYS A 302 25.87 14.66 9.72
CA LYS A 302 27.27 15.10 9.58
C LYS A 302 27.39 16.25 8.59
N PHE A 303 26.70 16.18 7.47
CA PHE A 303 26.74 17.23 6.44
C PHE A 303 25.87 18.44 6.77
N SER A 304 24.77 18.27 7.53
CA SER A 304 23.92 19.38 7.97
C SER A 304 24.59 20.32 9.00
N ARG A 305 25.68 19.86 9.63
CA ARG A 305 26.44 20.61 10.66
C ARG A 305 27.69 21.31 10.12
N ARG A 306 27.94 21.26 8.81
CA ARG A 306 29.11 21.92 8.21
C ARG A 306 28.68 23.31 7.77
N ASP A 307 28.86 24.29 8.65
CA ASP A 307 28.65 25.71 8.35
C ASP A 307 29.55 26.12 7.17
N GLU A 308 28.95 26.70 6.14
CA GLU A 308 29.68 27.28 4.99
C GLU A 308 30.70 28.33 5.46
N GLU A 309 30.43 28.99 6.58
CA GLU A 309 31.29 29.99 7.21
C GLU A 309 32.58 29.38 7.77
N TYR A 310 32.53 28.16 8.34
CA TYR A 310 33.72 27.45 8.84
C TYR A 310 34.59 26.90 7.69
N ASP A 311 33.95 26.42 6.63
CA ASP A 311 34.65 25.84 5.47
C ASP A 311 35.28 26.91 4.55
N SER A 312 34.67 28.09 4.45
CA SER A 312 35.22 29.25 3.75
C SER A 312 36.43 29.85 4.49
N MET A 313 36.41 29.88 5.83
CA MET A 313 37.56 30.28 6.64
C MET A 313 38.79 29.38 6.45
N LEU A 314 38.58 28.11 6.09
CA LEU A 314 39.65 27.13 5.80
C LEU A 314 40.04 27.08 4.31
N GLY A 315 39.44 27.91 3.44
CA GLY A 315 39.73 27.92 2.01
C GLY A 315 39.31 26.65 1.27
N VAL A 316 38.40 25.86 1.84
CA VAL A 316 37.96 24.59 1.26
C VAL A 316 36.79 24.85 0.30
N VAL A 317 37.08 25.02 -0.99
CA VAL A 317 36.04 25.06 -2.03
C VAL A 317 35.53 23.64 -2.27
N ARG A 318 34.27 23.37 -1.93
CA ARG A 318 33.65 22.08 -2.21
C ARG A 318 33.06 22.08 -3.62
N GLN A 319 33.32 21.00 -4.37
CA GLN A 319 32.42 20.61 -5.44
C GLN A 319 31.08 20.24 -4.80
N THR A 320 30.07 21.08 -5.00
CA THR A 320 28.68 20.73 -4.70
C THR A 320 28.38 19.39 -5.38
N ALA A 321 27.78 18.45 -4.65
CA ALA A 321 27.11 17.34 -5.32
C ALA A 321 26.09 17.97 -6.28
N PRO A 322 25.97 17.49 -7.53
CA PRO A 322 25.06 18.10 -8.49
C PRO A 322 23.69 18.21 -7.84
N GLU A 323 23.21 19.44 -7.76
CA GLU A 323 21.85 19.73 -7.35
C GLU A 323 20.95 18.83 -8.20
N LEU A 324 19.99 18.15 -7.59
CA LEU A 324 18.98 17.41 -8.35
C LEU A 324 18.16 18.48 -9.09
N VAL A 325 18.59 18.78 -10.32
CA VAL A 325 17.84 19.64 -11.23
C VAL A 325 16.54 18.92 -11.53
N HIS A 326 15.46 19.32 -10.85
CA HIS A 326 14.13 19.08 -11.36
C HIS A 326 14.04 19.80 -12.71
N SER A 327 13.64 19.08 -13.76
CA SER A 327 13.67 19.56 -15.15
C SER A 327 12.72 20.72 -15.46
N ASP A 328 12.06 21.31 -14.45
CA ASP A 328 11.05 22.34 -14.64
C ASP A 328 11.42 23.61 -13.86
N ASN A 329 12.39 24.37 -14.35
CA ASN A 329 12.45 25.79 -14.02
C ASN A 329 12.94 26.64 -15.22
N PRO A 330 12.03 27.06 -16.12
CA PRO A 330 12.38 27.99 -17.18
C PRO A 330 12.35 29.41 -16.61
N LYS A 331 13.40 29.79 -15.86
CA LYS A 331 13.80 31.18 -15.58
C LYS A 331 15.04 31.24 -14.68
N ALA A 332 16.21 31.25 -15.32
CA ALA A 332 17.40 31.93 -14.82
C ALA A 332 18.26 32.27 -16.04
N ALA A 333 17.96 33.43 -16.64
CA ALA A 333 18.85 34.20 -17.48
C ALA A 333 19.25 35.44 -16.69
#